data_AF-A0A537HFQ5-F1
#
_entry.id   AF-A0A537HFQ5-F1
#
_cell.length_a   1.000
_cell.length_b   1.000
_cell.length_c   1.000
_cell.angle_alpha   90.00
_cell.angle_beta   90.00
_cell.angle_gamma   90.00
#
_symmetry.space_group_name_H-M   'P 1'
#
loop_
_entity.id
_entity.type
_entity.pdbx_description
1 polymer ?
#
loop_
_entity_poly.entity_id
_entity_poly.type
_entity_poly.pdbx_seq_one_letter_code
_entity_poly.pdbx_strand_id
1 'polypeptide(L)'
;MAQDVTLHDILGARYPNQSSIGSNYRTGNDTGGIGMTANGDANMEKRSLTPPCSVLNVDGVRVTTFVEVDNVWIGQLVIEQDDCTNFTGGVVIGVLCDNTGNLYETSGAVGSSCTGTYDAIVNNTMPHSNACVHGEMDKWWFNGGQIGLTPTFPACSVGTHCDNATLATMLATGPINVDVQGFIYWDGACESITNCPWHWEIHPWTAWRVH
;
A
#
# COMPACT_ATOMS: atom_id res chain seq x y z
N MET A 1 -17.31 -5.34 4.84
CA MET A 1 -16.63 -4.71 5.99
C MET A 1 -15.18 -5.15 5.94
N ALA A 2 -14.26 -4.24 6.25
CA ALA A 2 -12.84 -4.57 6.37
C ALA A 2 -12.65 -5.60 7.51
N GLN A 3 -11.65 -6.47 7.38
CA GLN A 3 -11.19 -7.30 8.49
C GLN A 3 -10.13 -6.55 9.29
N ASP A 4 -10.30 -6.50 10.61
CA ASP A 4 -9.29 -5.92 11.51
C ASP A 4 -8.06 -6.85 11.57
N VAL A 5 -6.89 -6.29 11.30
CA VAL A 5 -5.61 -7.01 11.29
C VAL A 5 -4.50 -6.16 11.89
N THR A 6 -3.40 -6.80 12.26
CA THR A 6 -2.16 -6.14 12.67
C THR A 6 -1.12 -6.20 11.55
N LEU A 7 -0.06 -5.38 11.64
CA LEU A 7 1.08 -5.54 10.72
C LEU A 7 1.74 -6.92 10.88
N HIS A 8 1.75 -7.50 12.09
CA HIS A 8 2.16 -8.89 12.31
C HIS A 8 1.34 -9.92 11.52
N ASP A 9 0.02 -9.73 11.33
CA ASP A 9 -0.80 -10.64 10.53
C ASP A 9 -0.41 -10.59 9.04
N ILE A 10 -0.03 -9.40 8.56
CA ILE A 10 0.40 -9.14 7.19
C ILE A 10 1.83 -9.67 6.95
N LEU A 11 2.75 -9.36 7.85
CA LEU A 11 4.18 -9.67 7.70
C LEU A 11 4.50 -11.11 8.15
N GLY A 12 3.70 -11.67 9.03
CA GLY A 12 3.84 -13.03 9.53
C GLY A 12 4.89 -13.22 10.62
N ALA A 13 4.99 -14.45 11.13
CA ALA A 13 5.88 -14.79 12.25
C ALA A 13 7.38 -14.69 11.95
N ARG A 14 7.78 -14.52 10.68
CA ARG A 14 9.18 -14.28 10.29
C ARG A 14 9.59 -12.82 10.44
N TYR A 15 8.62 -11.91 10.67
CA TYR A 15 8.86 -10.52 11.05
C TYR A 15 9.97 -10.41 12.12
N PRO A 16 10.97 -9.54 11.93
CA PRO A 16 11.14 -8.52 10.88
C PRO A 16 11.92 -8.99 9.64
N ASN A 17 12.07 -10.29 9.37
CA ASN A 17 12.84 -10.76 8.21
C ASN A 17 12.01 -10.72 6.93
N GLN A 18 12.66 -10.36 5.81
CA GLN A 18 12.11 -10.25 4.45
C GLN A 18 11.52 -11.56 3.97
N SER A 19 10.27 -11.84 4.32
CA SER A 19 9.66 -13.09 3.91
C SER A 19 8.16 -12.99 3.94
N SER A 20 7.53 -13.43 2.86
CA SER A 20 6.12 -13.81 2.91
C SER A 20 5.93 -15.06 3.78
N ILE A 21 6.99 -15.83 4.09
CA ILE A 21 6.91 -17.06 4.87
C ILE A 21 6.36 -16.77 6.27
N GLY A 22 5.25 -17.41 6.62
CA GLY A 22 4.59 -17.26 7.91
C GLY A 22 3.57 -16.12 7.96
N SER A 23 3.38 -15.36 6.87
CA SER A 23 2.26 -14.45 6.70
C SER A 23 0.97 -15.22 6.43
N ASN A 24 -0.14 -14.76 7.01
CA ASN A 24 -1.47 -15.29 6.70
C ASN A 24 -1.87 -15.04 5.24
N TYR A 25 -1.24 -14.05 4.60
CA TYR A 25 -1.51 -13.58 3.25
C TYR A 25 -0.56 -14.15 2.21
N ARG A 26 0.38 -15.01 2.58
CA ARG A 26 1.29 -15.64 1.61
C ARG A 26 0.51 -16.49 0.60
N THR A 27 0.70 -16.22 -0.68
CA THR A 27 0.04 -16.96 -1.78
C THR A 27 1.00 -17.87 -2.55
N GLY A 28 2.31 -17.68 -2.39
CA GLY A 28 3.35 -18.46 -3.08
C GLY A 28 4.69 -18.39 -2.35
N ASN A 29 5.78 -18.84 -3.00
CA ASN A 29 7.11 -18.81 -2.36
C ASN A 29 7.60 -17.39 -2.10
N ASP A 30 7.38 -16.50 -3.06
CA ASP A 30 7.82 -15.10 -3.03
C ASP A 30 6.66 -14.17 -3.41
N THR A 31 5.42 -14.56 -3.09
CA THR A 31 4.20 -13.79 -3.37
C THR A 31 3.26 -13.79 -2.17
N GLY A 32 2.46 -12.74 -2.06
CA GLY A 32 1.45 -12.56 -1.02
C GLY A 32 0.26 -11.73 -1.48
N GLY A 33 -0.76 -11.60 -0.62
CA GLY A 33 -1.91 -10.73 -0.83
C GLY A 33 -2.57 -10.93 -2.20
N ILE A 34 -3.07 -9.82 -2.74
CA ILE A 34 -3.32 -9.67 -4.17
C ILE A 34 -1.96 -9.43 -4.82
N GLY A 35 -1.58 -10.28 -5.76
CA GLY A 35 -0.32 -10.16 -6.49
C GLY A 35 -0.53 -10.54 -7.94
N MET A 36 0.34 -10.05 -8.83
CA MET A 36 0.28 -10.41 -10.23
C MET A 36 0.41 -11.93 -10.39
N THR A 37 -0.65 -12.60 -10.86
CA THR A 37 -0.46 -13.92 -11.45
C THR A 37 0.26 -13.73 -12.78
N ALA A 38 1.15 -14.68 -13.12
CA ALA A 38 1.87 -14.72 -14.40
C ALA A 38 0.97 -14.71 -15.65
N ASN A 39 -0.35 -14.75 -15.48
CA ASN A 39 -1.36 -14.88 -16.54
C ASN A 39 -2.08 -13.57 -16.88
N GLY A 40 -1.72 -12.42 -16.29
CA GLY A 40 -2.25 -11.12 -16.70
C GLY A 40 -3.73 -10.88 -16.39
N ASP A 41 -4.23 -11.39 -15.26
CA ASP A 41 -5.56 -11.02 -14.76
C ASP A 41 -5.57 -9.55 -14.33
N ALA A 42 -6.30 -8.71 -15.07
CA ALA A 42 -6.42 -7.28 -14.81
C ALA A 42 -7.04 -6.95 -13.44
N ASN A 43 -7.69 -7.90 -12.76
CA ASN A 43 -8.18 -7.71 -11.40
C ASN A 43 -7.06 -7.81 -10.34
N MET A 44 -5.95 -8.45 -10.69
CA MET A 44 -4.81 -8.65 -9.78
C MET A 44 -3.75 -7.55 -9.89
N GLU A 45 -3.95 -6.60 -10.80
CA GLU A 45 -3.12 -5.42 -10.96
C GLU A 45 -3.43 -4.42 -9.84
N LYS A 46 -2.41 -3.69 -9.36
CA LYS A 46 -2.54 -2.82 -8.18
C LYS A 46 -3.56 -1.70 -8.40
N ARG A 47 -3.59 -1.13 -9.60
CA ARG A 47 -4.52 -0.07 -10.02
C ARG A 47 -5.91 -0.59 -10.41
N SER A 48 -6.24 -1.87 -10.19
CA SER A 48 -7.57 -2.40 -10.44
C SER A 48 -8.61 -1.78 -9.51
N LEU A 49 -9.74 -1.31 -10.03
CA LEU A 49 -10.88 -0.84 -9.22
C LEU A 49 -11.77 -1.97 -8.71
N THR A 50 -11.50 -3.20 -9.16
CA THR A 50 -12.25 -4.40 -8.77
C THR A 50 -11.30 -5.45 -8.21
N PRO A 51 -10.50 -5.10 -7.17
CA PRO A 51 -9.59 -6.04 -6.55
C PRO A 51 -10.37 -7.23 -5.98
N PRO A 52 -9.81 -8.46 -6.05
CA PRO A 52 -10.40 -9.62 -5.43
C PRO A 52 -10.62 -9.35 -3.94
N CYS A 53 -11.82 -9.61 -3.43
CA CYS A 53 -12.14 -9.46 -2.00
C CYS A 53 -11.50 -10.54 -1.12
N SER A 54 -10.94 -11.60 -1.73
CA SER A 54 -10.24 -12.67 -1.01
C SER A 54 -9.27 -13.41 -1.91
N VAL A 55 -8.24 -14.00 -1.31
CA VAL A 55 -7.26 -14.88 -1.96
C VAL A 55 -7.15 -16.19 -1.20
N LEU A 56 -6.62 -17.23 -1.86
CA LEU A 56 -6.21 -18.47 -1.21
C LEU A 56 -4.74 -18.33 -0.80
N ASN A 57 -4.45 -18.53 0.47
CA ASN A 57 -3.07 -18.58 0.94
C ASN A 57 -2.42 -19.94 0.62
N VAL A 58 -1.13 -20.09 0.92
CA VAL A 58 -0.35 -21.32 0.66
C VAL A 58 -0.88 -22.56 1.38
N ASP A 59 -1.66 -22.38 2.44
CA ASP A 59 -2.30 -23.48 3.17
C ASP A 59 -3.69 -23.82 2.61
N GLY A 60 -4.11 -23.15 1.53
CA GLY A 60 -5.43 -23.32 0.91
C GLY A 60 -6.58 -22.64 1.68
N VAL A 61 -6.25 -21.77 2.64
CA VAL A 61 -7.24 -21.01 3.43
C VAL A 61 -7.61 -19.75 2.67
N ARG A 62 -8.92 -19.45 2.60
CA ARG A 62 -9.42 -18.19 2.03
C ARG A 62 -9.29 -17.07 3.07
N VAL A 63 -8.51 -16.05 2.75
CA VAL A 63 -8.34 -14.83 3.56
C VAL A 63 -8.93 -13.63 2.82
N THR A 64 -9.56 -12.69 3.53
CA THR A 64 -10.06 -11.45 2.91
C THR A 64 -8.91 -10.49 2.72
N THR A 65 -8.87 -9.82 1.58
CA THR A 65 -7.79 -8.91 1.21
C THR A 65 -8.07 -7.48 1.66
N PHE A 66 -9.34 -7.11 1.84
CA PHE A 66 -9.74 -5.79 2.33
C PHE A 66 -9.67 -5.76 3.86
N VAL A 67 -8.77 -4.94 4.40
CA VAL A 67 -8.42 -4.92 5.83
C VAL A 67 -8.43 -3.51 6.41
N GLU A 68 -8.63 -3.44 7.72
CA GLU A 68 -8.32 -2.29 8.57
C GLU A 68 -7.10 -2.65 9.41
N VAL A 69 -6.05 -1.85 9.35
CA VAL A 69 -4.89 -1.97 10.24
C VAL A 69 -4.98 -0.86 11.28
N ASP A 70 -5.16 -1.26 12.53
CA ASP A 70 -5.39 -0.36 13.66
C ASP A 70 -4.07 0.17 14.23
N ASN A 71 -4.07 1.43 14.66
CA ASN A 71 -2.98 2.06 15.43
C ASN A 71 -1.58 2.01 14.78
N VAL A 72 -1.49 2.19 13.46
CA VAL A 72 -0.19 2.26 12.79
C VAL A 72 0.41 3.66 12.87
N TRP A 73 1.68 3.72 13.21
CA TRP A 73 2.45 4.96 13.19
C TRP A 73 2.87 5.28 11.77
N ILE A 74 2.70 6.54 11.36
CA ILE A 74 3.15 7.08 10.07
C ILE A 74 3.91 8.39 10.31
N GLY A 75 5.09 8.49 9.69
CA GLY A 75 5.96 9.65 9.83
C GLY A 75 5.94 10.61 8.64
N GLN A 76 5.59 10.14 7.45
CA GLN A 76 5.62 10.93 6.23
C GLN A 76 4.74 10.31 5.14
N LEU A 77 4.28 11.17 4.23
CA LEU A 77 3.84 10.78 2.91
C LEU A 77 4.79 11.42 1.89
N VAL A 78 5.27 10.62 0.95
CA VAL A 78 6.10 11.06 -0.17
C VAL A 78 5.34 10.87 -1.48
N ILE A 79 5.66 11.69 -2.46
CA ILE A 79 5.15 11.51 -3.82
C ILE A 79 6.03 10.46 -4.51
N GLU A 80 5.43 9.36 -4.93
CA GLU A 80 6.09 8.30 -5.70
C GLU A 80 6.14 8.73 -7.17
N GLN A 81 7.29 9.25 -7.63
CA GLN A 81 7.40 9.74 -9.01
C GLN A 81 7.32 8.63 -10.07
N ASP A 82 7.69 7.41 -9.68
CA ASP A 82 7.65 6.25 -10.58
C ASP A 82 6.21 5.73 -10.77
N ASP A 83 5.29 6.07 -9.86
CA ASP A 83 3.86 5.77 -9.93
C ASP A 83 3.02 7.00 -10.33
N CYS A 84 3.59 7.83 -11.21
CA CYS A 84 2.87 8.93 -11.85
C CYS A 84 2.09 8.47 -13.09
N THR A 85 0.81 8.80 -13.14
CA THR A 85 -0.03 8.57 -14.32
C THR A 85 -0.53 9.87 -14.95
N ASN A 86 -0.50 9.93 -16.28
CA ASN A 86 -1.00 11.06 -17.05
C ASN A 86 -2.50 10.87 -17.40
N PHE A 87 -3.35 11.66 -16.76
CA PHE A 87 -4.79 11.70 -17.00
C PHE A 87 -5.12 12.72 -18.07
N THR A 88 -5.56 12.24 -19.23
CA THR A 88 -5.91 13.08 -20.40
C THR A 88 -7.42 13.34 -20.53
N GLY A 89 -8.24 12.80 -19.62
CA GLY A 89 -9.68 13.03 -19.56
C GLY A 89 -10.31 12.46 -18.27
N GLY A 90 -11.48 13.00 -17.89
CA GLY A 90 -12.19 12.63 -16.65
C GLY A 90 -12.38 13.81 -15.70
N VAL A 91 -12.60 13.50 -14.42
CA VAL A 91 -12.78 14.51 -13.37
C VAL A 91 -11.45 15.19 -13.02
N VAL A 92 -10.33 14.50 -13.22
CA VAL A 92 -8.97 15.04 -13.02
C VAL A 92 -8.18 14.98 -14.33
N ILE A 93 -7.47 16.06 -14.65
CA ILE A 93 -6.63 16.21 -15.86
C ILE A 93 -5.22 16.60 -15.41
N GLY A 94 -4.20 16.00 -16.01
CA GLY A 94 -2.79 16.25 -15.72
C GLY A 94 -2.06 15.00 -15.22
N VAL A 95 -0.86 15.19 -14.69
CA VAL A 95 -0.09 14.10 -14.08
C VAL A 95 -0.46 14.02 -12.60
N LEU A 96 -0.97 12.88 -12.15
CA LEU A 96 -1.12 12.59 -10.72
C LEU A 96 -0.21 11.44 -10.35
N CYS A 97 0.38 11.55 -9.19
CA CYS A 97 1.34 10.57 -8.68
C CYS A 97 0.87 10.07 -7.32
N ASP A 98 1.13 8.79 -7.09
CA ASP A 98 0.72 8.11 -5.89
C ASP A 98 1.44 8.71 -4.67
N ASN A 99 0.76 8.70 -3.52
CA ASN A 99 1.35 9.18 -2.27
C ASN A 99 1.57 7.97 -1.38
N THR A 100 2.82 7.74 -1.01
CA THR A 100 3.23 6.55 -0.28
C THR A 100 3.79 6.91 1.08
N GLY A 101 3.56 6.03 2.05
CA GLY A 101 4.09 6.16 3.40
C GLY A 101 4.27 4.81 4.04
N ASN A 102 5.39 4.61 4.74
CA ASN A 102 5.62 3.40 5.48
C ASN A 102 4.74 3.34 6.72
N LEU A 103 4.16 2.18 7.00
CA LEU A 103 3.33 1.91 8.16
C LEU A 103 4.13 1.11 9.19
N TYR A 104 4.07 1.54 10.45
CA TYR A 104 4.87 1.01 11.56
C TYR A 104 3.98 0.65 12.74
N GLU A 105 4.35 -0.35 13.56
CA GLU A 105 3.53 -0.73 14.72
C GLU A 105 3.63 0.24 15.89
N THR A 106 4.79 0.84 16.14
CA THR A 106 4.99 1.72 17.30
C THR A 106 6.01 2.83 17.01
N SER A 107 5.61 4.09 17.29
CA SER A 107 6.39 5.34 17.45
C SER A 107 7.83 5.45 16.89
N GLY A 108 8.12 4.89 15.72
CA GLY A 108 9.46 4.87 15.11
C GLY A 108 10.59 4.35 16.02
N ALA A 109 10.28 3.61 17.08
CA ALA A 109 11.28 3.24 18.09
C ALA A 109 12.18 2.12 17.55
N VAL A 110 13.48 2.41 17.50
CA VAL A 110 14.59 1.52 17.19
C VAL A 110 14.36 0.13 17.80
N GLY A 111 14.05 -0.83 16.93
CA GLY A 111 13.50 -2.15 17.27
C GLY A 111 12.28 -2.52 16.42
N SER A 112 11.57 -1.51 15.87
CA SER A 112 10.59 -1.65 14.80
C SER A 112 11.29 -2.11 13.52
N SER A 113 10.78 -3.18 12.89
CA SER A 113 11.29 -3.81 11.66
C SER A 113 11.69 -2.89 10.51
N CYS A 114 11.16 -1.67 10.49
CA CYS A 114 11.57 -0.62 9.59
C CYS A 114 12.84 0.09 10.09
N THR A 115 13.94 -0.64 10.28
CA THR A 115 15.22 -0.03 10.70
C THR A 115 15.97 0.57 9.51
N GLY A 116 15.36 1.57 8.88
CA GLY A 116 16.08 2.63 8.19
C GLY A 116 15.94 3.89 9.03
N THR A 117 17.04 4.59 9.34
CA THR A 117 16.90 5.98 9.81
C THR A 117 16.13 6.78 8.76
N TYR A 118 15.31 7.75 9.16
CA TYR A 118 14.58 8.64 8.24
C TYR A 118 15.48 9.11 7.08
N ASP A 119 16.71 9.55 7.38
CA ASP A 119 17.74 9.95 6.40
C ASP A 119 18.20 8.84 5.43
N ALA A 120 18.15 7.57 5.82
CA ALA A 120 18.59 6.46 4.97
C ALA A 120 17.55 6.08 3.91
N ILE A 121 16.27 6.34 4.20
CA ILE A 121 15.13 6.12 3.32
C ILE A 121 15.10 7.24 2.25
N VAL A 122 15.24 8.51 2.64
CA VAL A 122 15.25 9.64 1.69
C VAL A 122 16.50 9.68 0.79
N ASN A 123 17.62 9.12 1.25
CA ASN A 123 18.88 9.15 0.48
C ASN A 123 19.17 7.86 -0.31
N ASN A 124 18.24 6.89 -0.36
CA ASN A 124 18.42 5.59 -1.05
C ASN A 124 19.79 4.93 -0.78
N THR A 125 20.28 5.06 0.45
CA THR A 125 21.61 4.56 0.86
C THR A 125 21.53 3.25 1.65
N MET A 126 20.32 2.82 1.99
CA MET A 126 20.03 1.49 2.51
C MET A 126 19.08 0.79 1.53
N PRO A 127 19.23 -0.53 1.30
CA PRO A 127 18.21 -1.29 0.58
C PRO A 127 16.85 -0.96 1.22
N HIS A 128 15.90 -0.47 0.41
CA HIS A 128 14.56 -0.07 0.87
C HIS A 128 14.07 -1.08 1.91
N SER A 129 13.73 -0.61 3.10
CA SER A 129 13.65 -1.43 4.31
C SER A 129 12.56 -2.51 4.18
N ASN A 130 13.01 -3.71 3.83
CA ASN A 130 12.23 -4.90 3.42
C ASN A 130 11.39 -5.58 4.54
N ALA A 131 10.91 -4.81 5.52
CA ALA A 131 10.10 -5.31 6.63
C ALA A 131 9.03 -4.30 7.07
N CYS A 132 8.62 -3.43 6.16
CA CYS A 132 7.53 -2.48 6.31
C CYS A 132 6.37 -2.86 5.40
N VAL A 133 5.16 -2.45 5.79
CA VAL A 133 4.03 -2.38 4.86
C VAL A 133 3.99 -0.95 4.34
N HIS A 134 3.97 -0.77 3.02
CA HIS A 134 3.78 0.55 2.42
C HIS A 134 2.29 0.81 2.28
N GLY A 135 1.81 1.96 2.73
CA GLY A 135 0.48 2.44 2.40
C GLY A 135 0.58 3.32 1.16
N GLU A 136 -0.19 3.01 0.12
CA GLU A 136 -0.18 3.76 -1.13
C GLU A 136 -1.57 4.33 -1.43
N MET A 137 -1.67 5.66 -1.47
CA MET A 137 -2.87 6.34 -1.97
C MET A 137 -2.81 6.46 -3.49
N ASP A 138 -3.41 5.49 -4.18
CA ASP A 138 -3.46 5.40 -5.64
C ASP A 138 -4.33 6.53 -6.24
N LYS A 139 -3.70 7.40 -7.03
CA LYS A 139 -4.34 8.48 -7.77
C LYS A 139 -5.07 8.01 -9.01
N TRP A 140 -4.82 6.80 -9.48
CA TRP A 140 -5.65 6.15 -10.49
C TRP A 140 -7.08 5.92 -9.99
N TRP A 141 -7.26 5.64 -8.70
CA TRP A 141 -8.58 5.55 -8.06
C TRP A 141 -9.27 6.93 -7.92
N PHE A 142 -8.52 8.04 -7.92
CA PHE A 142 -9.12 9.39 -7.94
C PHE A 142 -9.87 9.65 -9.23
N ASN A 143 -9.40 9.15 -10.36
CA ASN A 143 -10.14 9.27 -11.62
C ASN A 143 -10.86 7.96 -11.98
N GLY A 144 -11.22 7.15 -10.96
CA GLY A 144 -11.89 5.84 -11.05
C GLY A 144 -11.50 5.05 -12.29
N GLY A 145 -10.20 4.92 -12.52
CA GLY A 145 -9.64 4.47 -13.79
C GLY A 145 -9.84 2.99 -14.04
N GLN A 146 -10.64 2.65 -15.04
CA GLN A 146 -10.55 1.39 -15.76
C GLN A 146 -10.11 1.74 -17.19
N ILE A 147 -9.33 0.88 -17.87
CA ILE A 147 -8.99 1.09 -19.29
C ILE A 147 -10.31 1.26 -20.08
N GLY A 148 -10.57 2.47 -20.58
CA GLY A 148 -11.71 2.77 -21.45
C GLY A 148 -12.97 3.34 -20.79
N LEU A 149 -12.98 3.63 -19.48
CA LEU A 149 -14.10 4.30 -18.82
C LEU A 149 -13.62 5.59 -18.14
N THR A 150 -14.24 6.71 -18.50
CA THR A 150 -14.11 7.98 -17.78
C THR A 150 -15.20 8.03 -16.71
N PRO A 151 -14.88 7.91 -15.42
CA PRO A 151 -15.90 8.03 -14.40
C PRO A 151 -16.35 9.48 -14.28
N THR A 152 -17.65 9.64 -14.05
CA THR A 152 -18.29 10.94 -13.81
C THR A 152 -18.18 11.37 -12.35
N PHE A 153 -17.77 10.47 -11.45
CA PHE A 153 -17.53 10.73 -10.03
C PHE A 153 -16.25 10.03 -9.58
N PRO A 154 -15.32 10.76 -8.95
CA PRO A 154 -14.08 10.18 -8.45
C PRO A 154 -14.38 9.30 -7.23
N ALA A 155 -13.79 8.10 -7.14
CA ALA A 155 -13.88 7.29 -5.91
C ALA A 155 -13.12 7.97 -4.76
N CYS A 156 -12.11 8.77 -5.10
CA CYS A 156 -11.25 9.53 -4.20
C CYS A 156 -11.13 11.00 -4.61
N SER A 157 -11.43 11.92 -3.69
CA SER A 157 -11.27 13.38 -3.90
C SER A 157 -10.95 14.13 -2.59
N VAL A 158 -10.63 15.42 -2.69
CA VAL A 158 -10.37 16.29 -1.52
C VAL A 158 -11.56 16.24 -0.56
N GLY A 159 -11.29 16.05 0.74
CA GLY A 159 -12.33 15.90 1.77
C GLY A 159 -13.02 14.52 1.83
N THR A 160 -12.54 13.52 1.08
CA THR A 160 -13.03 12.12 1.17
C THR A 160 -12.04 11.22 1.91
N HIS A 161 -12.38 9.94 2.08
CA HIS A 161 -11.62 8.97 2.87
C HIS A 161 -10.17 8.75 2.39
N CYS A 162 -9.88 9.05 1.13
CA CYS A 162 -8.55 8.96 0.52
C CYS A 162 -7.91 10.34 0.25
N ASP A 163 -8.40 11.41 0.91
CA ASP A 163 -7.78 12.74 0.83
C ASP A 163 -6.42 12.75 1.54
N ASN A 164 -5.36 12.70 0.71
CA ASN A 164 -3.97 12.76 1.16
C ASN A 164 -3.56 14.15 1.64
N ALA A 165 -4.23 15.23 1.22
CA ALA A 165 -3.82 16.60 1.57
C ALA A 165 -4.02 16.86 3.07
N THR A 166 -5.11 16.34 3.63
CA THR A 166 -5.38 16.41 5.07
C THR A 166 -4.32 15.62 5.85
N LEU A 167 -4.02 14.38 5.46
CA LEU A 167 -3.00 13.56 6.14
C LEU A 167 -1.61 14.20 6.06
N ALA A 168 -1.21 14.69 4.89
CA ALA A 168 0.06 15.37 4.68
C ALA A 168 0.17 16.65 5.54
N THR A 169 -0.92 17.40 5.68
CA THR A 169 -0.96 18.59 6.56
C THR A 169 -0.76 18.21 8.03
N MET A 170 -1.36 17.10 8.48
CA MET A 170 -1.17 16.61 9.85
C MET A 170 0.28 16.16 10.08
N LEU A 171 0.84 15.40 9.14
CA LEU A 171 2.22 14.91 9.21
C LEU A 171 3.27 16.03 9.21
N ALA A 172 2.95 17.19 8.63
CA ALA A 172 3.81 18.37 8.70
C ALA A 172 4.00 18.90 10.15
N THR A 173 3.11 18.53 11.09
CA THR A 173 3.24 18.87 12.52
C THR A 173 3.97 17.82 13.33
N GLY A 174 4.20 16.65 12.76
CA GLY A 174 4.86 15.52 13.37
C GLY A 174 4.19 14.20 13.01
N PRO A 175 4.87 13.07 13.32
CA PRO A 175 4.31 11.74 13.12
C PRO A 175 3.04 11.50 13.94
N ILE A 176 2.13 10.69 13.41
CA ILE A 176 0.85 10.37 14.06
C ILE A 176 0.55 8.88 13.97
N ASN A 177 -0.33 8.41 14.86
CA ASN A 177 -0.95 7.09 14.77
C ASN A 177 -2.29 7.20 14.05
N VAL A 178 -2.51 6.31 13.10
CA VAL A 178 -3.72 6.26 12.28
C VAL A 178 -4.22 4.82 12.17
N ASP A 179 -5.51 4.69 11.94
CA ASP A 179 -6.11 3.45 11.45
C ASP A 179 -6.23 3.58 9.94
N VAL A 180 -5.89 2.53 9.21
CA VAL A 180 -5.84 2.56 7.73
C VAL A 180 -6.64 1.42 7.14
N GLN A 181 -7.34 1.68 6.04
CA GLN A 181 -8.05 0.66 5.28
C GLN A 181 -7.57 0.60 3.84
N GLY A 182 -7.45 -0.62 3.31
CA GLY A 182 -7.14 -0.88 1.91
C GLY A 182 -7.07 -2.37 1.63
N PHE A 183 -6.52 -2.73 0.48
CA PHE A 183 -6.31 -4.14 0.15
C PHE A 183 -4.86 -4.52 0.35
N ILE A 184 -4.63 -5.74 0.84
CA ILE A 184 -3.29 -6.28 1.00
C ILE A 184 -2.77 -6.71 -0.36
N TYR A 185 -1.70 -6.05 -0.79
CA TYR A 185 -0.97 -6.35 -2.01
C TYR A 185 0.44 -6.84 -1.69
N TRP A 186 0.98 -7.61 -2.63
CA TRP A 186 2.41 -7.86 -2.72
C TRP A 186 2.93 -7.22 -3.99
N ASP A 187 3.55 -6.06 -3.86
CA ASP A 187 4.12 -5.39 -5.02
C ASP A 187 5.43 -6.05 -5.42
N GLY A 188 5.41 -6.52 -6.67
CA GLY A 188 6.47 -7.26 -7.33
C GLY A 188 6.52 -6.98 -8.82
N ALA A 189 5.77 -5.98 -9.27
CA ALA A 189 5.46 -5.73 -10.67
C ALA A 189 6.36 -4.63 -11.22
N CYS A 190 7.61 -4.95 -11.54
CA CYS A 190 8.50 -3.98 -12.17
C CYS A 190 9.07 -4.49 -13.47
N GLU A 191 8.97 -3.66 -14.51
CA GLU A 191 9.55 -3.91 -15.84
C GLU A 191 11.10 -3.92 -15.84
N SER A 192 11.73 -3.53 -14.72
CA SER A 192 13.19 -3.46 -14.56
C SER A 192 13.66 -4.14 -13.26
N ILE A 193 14.38 -5.25 -13.42
CA ILE A 193 14.84 -6.14 -12.34
C ILE A 193 15.89 -5.53 -11.40
N THR A 194 16.45 -4.35 -11.73
CA THR A 194 17.59 -3.80 -10.99
C THR A 194 17.23 -2.93 -9.79
N ASN A 195 15.98 -2.52 -9.61
CA ASN A 195 15.58 -1.55 -8.57
C ASN A 195 14.26 -1.85 -7.84
N CYS A 196 13.76 -3.10 -7.86
CA CYS A 196 12.50 -3.39 -7.16
C CYS A 196 12.67 -4.23 -5.88
N PRO A 197 12.47 -3.62 -4.70
CA PRO A 197 12.28 -4.38 -3.48
C PRO A 197 10.86 -4.99 -3.51
N TRP A 198 10.76 -6.31 -3.41
CA TRP A 198 9.49 -6.99 -3.17
C TRP A 198 8.98 -6.61 -1.79
N HIS A 199 7.78 -6.04 -1.69
CA HIS A 199 7.27 -5.59 -0.41
C HIS A 199 5.74 -5.69 -0.28
N TRP A 200 5.29 -5.66 0.97
CA TRP A 200 3.87 -5.66 1.31
C TRP A 200 3.31 -4.25 1.16
N GLU A 201 2.09 -4.17 0.63
CA GLU A 201 1.37 -2.91 0.52
C GLU A 201 -0.05 -2.99 1.05
N ILE A 202 -0.54 -1.86 1.55
CA ILE A 202 -1.96 -1.55 1.62
C ILE A 202 -2.25 -0.64 0.43
N HIS A 203 -2.84 -1.22 -0.62
CA HIS A 203 -3.11 -0.55 -1.89
C HIS A 203 -4.55 -0.83 -2.37
N PRO A 204 -5.26 0.15 -2.93
CA PRO A 204 -5.09 1.52 -2.49
C PRO A 204 -5.35 1.59 -1.00
N TRP A 205 -4.65 2.49 -0.36
CA TRP A 205 -5.06 3.06 0.90
C TRP A 205 -6.31 3.92 0.66
N THR A 206 -7.47 3.30 0.91
CA THR A 206 -8.80 3.85 0.61
C THR A 206 -9.40 4.71 1.73
N ALA A 207 -9.01 4.47 2.98
CA ALA A 207 -9.49 5.26 4.12
C ALA A 207 -8.47 5.35 5.25
N TRP A 208 -8.50 6.45 6.01
CA TRP A 208 -7.80 6.55 7.28
C TRP A 208 -8.56 7.42 8.29
N ARG A 209 -8.22 7.23 9.57
CA ARG A 209 -8.54 8.18 10.65
C ARG A 209 -7.39 8.24 11.64
N VAL A 210 -7.31 9.30 12.42
CA VAL A 210 -6.45 9.31 13.61
C VAL A 210 -6.96 8.24 14.57
N HIS A 211 -6.04 7.44 15.11
CA HIS A 211 -6.33 6.44 16.13
C HIS A 211 -6.78 7.11 17.44
#